data_AF-A0A518GAZ5-F1
#
_entry.id   AF-A0A518GAZ5-F1
#
_cell.length_a   1.000
_cell.length_b   1.000
_cell.length_c   1.000
_cell.angle_alpha   90.00
_cell.angle_beta   90.00
_cell.angle_gamma   90.00
#
_symmetry.space_group_name_H-M   'P 1'
#
loop_
_entity.id
_entity.type
_entity.pdbx_description
1 polymer ?
#
loop_
_entity_poly.entity_id
_entity_poly.type
_entity_poly.pdbx_seq_one_letter_code
_entity_poly.pdbx_strand_id
1 'polypeptide(L)'
;MQCSALPTHQVRKLLLKHFGLVCPATTGHLNTILPLGKELRNRRHQVTLYGKLDAEKAVADAELGYVAIGEIEFPVGSMTTVLKNLGQLQGRAALAYTVQLFNENASVFLRDGPEVLRRTGVDGLIVDQATPEAGSVADYLGIPFVNLCSAVLLNRDDLVPSPFTSWKYNPSLFGLSK
;
A
#
# COMPACT_ATOMS: atom_id res chain seq x y z
N MET A 1 32.96 17.90 -30.62
CA MET A 1 31.83 17.63 -29.72
C MET A 1 32.39 17.00 -28.45
N GLN A 2 32.56 17.77 -27.38
CA GLN A 2 32.99 17.24 -26.08
C GLN A 2 31.75 16.77 -25.33
N CYS A 3 31.65 15.47 -25.09
CA CYS A 3 30.66 14.89 -24.19
C CYS A 3 31.12 15.22 -22.76
N SER A 4 30.58 16.29 -22.17
CA SER A 4 30.84 16.63 -20.77
C SER A 4 30.14 15.59 -19.87
N ALA A 5 30.90 14.66 -19.31
CA ALA A 5 30.41 13.78 -18.26
C ALA A 5 30.04 14.63 -17.04
N LEU A 6 28.80 14.47 -16.55
CA LEU A 6 28.35 15.13 -15.33
C LEU A 6 29.26 14.70 -14.15
N PRO A 7 29.65 15.62 -13.25
CA PRO A 7 30.46 15.30 -12.08
C PRO A 7 29.85 14.15 -11.27
N THR A 8 30.66 13.24 -10.74
CA THR A 8 30.24 12.03 -10.01
C THR A 8 29.28 12.32 -8.85
N HIS A 9 29.35 13.53 -8.26
CA HIS A 9 28.43 14.01 -7.24
C HIS A 9 27.03 14.37 -7.79
N GLN A 10 26.94 14.93 -9.01
CA GLN A 10 25.68 15.17 -9.71
C GLN A 10 25.04 13.86 -10.20
N VAL A 11 25.84 12.89 -10.66
CA VAL A 11 25.37 11.54 -11.03
C VAL A 11 24.82 10.79 -9.81
N ARG A 12 25.47 10.92 -8.64
CA ARG A 12 24.99 10.32 -7.37
C ARG A 12 23.67 10.93 -6.90
N LYS A 13 23.46 12.24 -7.09
CA LYS A 13 22.18 12.92 -6.77
C LYS A 13 21.05 12.51 -7.71
N LEU A 14 21.36 11.99 -8.90
CA LEU A 14 20.38 11.46 -9.87
C LEU A 14 19.95 10.01 -9.60
N LEU A 15 20.65 9.26 -8.76
CA LEU A 15 20.37 7.83 -8.48
C LEU A 15 19.61 7.59 -7.17
N LEU A 16 19.68 8.52 -6.21
CA LEU A 16 19.10 8.34 -4.88
C LEU A 16 17.64 8.80 -4.86
N LYS A 17 16.75 7.85 -5.08
CA LYS A 17 15.29 8.02 -5.06
C LYS A 17 14.67 7.89 -3.67
N HIS A 18 13.52 8.55 -3.47
CA HIS A 18 12.65 8.39 -2.32
C HIS A 18 11.43 7.55 -2.69
N PHE A 19 11.37 6.33 -2.16
CA PHE A 19 10.21 5.44 -2.34
C PHE A 19 9.26 5.53 -1.16
N GLY A 20 7.97 5.66 -1.44
CA GLY A 20 6.91 5.48 -0.47
C GLY A 20 6.39 4.05 -0.45
N LEU A 21 6.09 3.53 0.72
CA LEU A 21 5.43 2.24 0.93
C LEU A 21 4.04 2.50 1.52
N VAL A 22 3.01 1.84 1.00
CA VAL A 22 1.67 1.90 1.59
C VAL A 22 1.11 0.50 1.70
N CYS A 23 0.68 0.11 2.90
CA CYS A 23 0.04 -1.19 3.13
C CYS A 23 -0.89 -1.14 4.35
N PRO A 24 -1.78 -2.13 4.51
CA PRO A 24 -2.52 -2.30 5.75
C PRO A 24 -1.55 -2.49 6.94
N ALA A 25 -1.84 -1.86 8.07
CA ALA A 25 -1.08 -1.99 9.31
C ALA A 25 -1.37 -3.32 10.02
N THR A 26 -1.17 -4.43 9.32
CA THR A 26 -1.36 -5.80 9.82
C THR A 26 -0.10 -6.61 9.55
N THR A 27 0.21 -7.55 10.44
CA THR A 27 1.46 -8.32 10.41
C THR A 27 1.72 -9.00 9.07
N GLY A 28 0.69 -9.57 8.43
CA GLY A 28 0.85 -10.25 7.13
C GLY A 28 1.39 -9.32 6.04
N HIS A 29 0.79 -8.15 5.88
CA HIS A 29 1.19 -7.16 4.87
C HIS A 29 2.51 -6.46 5.21
N LEU A 30 2.80 -6.24 6.50
CA LEU A 30 4.08 -5.69 6.92
C LEU A 30 5.23 -6.65 6.62
N ASN A 31 5.02 -7.95 6.85
CA ASN A 31 6.05 -8.98 6.58
C ASN A 31 6.40 -9.10 5.10
N THR A 32 5.51 -8.72 4.18
CA THR A 32 5.77 -8.76 2.73
C THR A 32 6.42 -7.47 2.23
N ILE A 33 5.98 -6.30 2.70
CA ILE A 33 6.46 -5.01 2.16
C ILE A 33 7.78 -4.55 2.79
N LEU A 34 7.98 -4.80 4.09
CA LEU A 34 9.17 -4.32 4.80
C LEU A 34 10.49 -4.89 4.27
N PRO A 35 10.59 -6.18 3.86
CA PRO A 35 11.79 -6.70 3.20
C PRO A 35 12.14 -5.95 1.91
N LEU A 36 11.15 -5.55 1.11
CA LEU A 36 11.38 -4.74 -0.10
C LEU A 36 11.91 -3.35 0.26
N GLY A 37 11.33 -2.73 1.29
CA GLY A 37 11.81 -1.46 1.82
C GLY A 37 13.27 -1.54 2.31
N LYS A 38 13.61 -2.59 3.05
CA LYS A 38 14.98 -2.84 3.51
C LYS A 38 15.96 -2.97 2.35
N GLU A 39 15.58 -3.68 1.29
CA GLU A 39 16.43 -3.84 0.11
C GLU A 39 16.63 -2.51 -0.64
N LEU A 40 15.58 -1.71 -0.82
CA LEU A 40 15.70 -0.37 -1.41
C LEU A 40 16.62 0.54 -0.57
N ARG A 41 16.47 0.51 0.76
CA ARG A 41 17.37 1.22 1.69
C ARG A 41 18.81 0.72 1.58
N ASN A 42 19.05 -0.58 1.47
CA ASN A 42 20.39 -1.15 1.29
C ASN A 42 21.04 -0.67 -0.02
N ARG A 43 20.22 -0.44 -1.06
CA ARG A 43 20.61 0.22 -2.32
C ARG A 43 20.75 1.74 -2.22
N ARG A 44 20.70 2.28 -0.99
CA ARG A 44 20.85 3.68 -0.62
C ARG A 44 19.65 4.58 -0.94
N HIS A 45 18.50 4.03 -1.31
CA HIS A 45 17.28 4.82 -1.47
C HIS A 45 16.72 5.29 -0.12
N GLN A 46 16.05 6.44 -0.11
CA GLN A 46 15.19 6.82 1.00
C GLN A 46 13.90 6.03 0.91
N VAL A 47 13.42 5.51 2.03
CA VAL A 47 12.20 4.71 2.09
C VAL A 47 11.36 5.16 3.26
N THR A 48 10.08 5.45 3.00
CA THR A 48 9.12 5.87 4.02
C THR A 48 7.83 5.08 3.88
N LEU A 49 7.36 4.46 4.97
CA LEU A 49 6.02 3.87 5.01
C LEU A 49 5.00 4.91 5.47
N TYR A 50 3.87 4.98 4.76
CA TYR A 50 2.72 5.83 5.08
C TYR A 50 1.57 4.92 5.52
N GLY A 51 1.10 5.07 6.75
CA GLY A 51 0.09 4.16 7.28
C GLY A 51 -0.42 4.52 8.67
N LYS A 52 -1.19 3.61 9.26
CA LYS A 52 -1.76 3.76 10.60
C LYS A 52 -0.72 3.52 11.68
N LEU A 53 -0.85 4.20 12.82
CA LEU A 53 0.11 4.19 13.94
C LEU A 53 0.52 2.79 14.41
N ASP A 54 -0.38 1.79 14.33
CA ASP A 54 -0.05 0.39 14.65
C ASP A 54 1.14 -0.19 13.82
N ALA A 55 1.47 0.37 12.65
CA ALA A 55 2.60 -0.06 11.84
C ALA A 55 3.96 0.53 12.29
N GLU A 56 3.97 1.63 13.03
CA GLU A 56 5.17 2.44 13.31
C GLU A 56 6.30 1.60 13.92
N LYS A 57 5.97 0.78 14.93
CA LYS A 57 6.96 -0.08 15.59
C LYS A 57 7.63 -1.04 14.61
N ALA A 58 6.87 -1.71 13.75
CA ALA A 58 7.42 -2.67 12.80
C ALA A 58 8.31 -1.99 11.75
N VAL A 59 7.96 -0.75 11.36
CA VAL A 59 8.74 0.07 10.43
C VAL A 59 10.04 0.56 11.07
N ALA A 60 9.98 0.96 12.35
CA ALA A 60 11.15 1.35 13.14
C ALA A 60 12.11 0.17 13.35
N ASP A 61 11.59 -1.03 13.68
CA ASP A 61 12.37 -2.27 13.77
C ASP A 61 12.98 -2.67 12.41
N ALA A 62 12.44 -2.15 11.31
CA ALA A 62 13.01 -2.29 9.96
C ALA A 62 14.00 -1.17 9.57
N GLU A 63 14.21 -0.19 10.45
CA GLU A 63 14.98 1.04 10.26
C GLU A 63 14.62 1.74 8.93
N LEU A 64 13.32 1.91 8.69
CA LEU A 64 12.77 2.69 7.58
C LEU A 64 12.09 3.95 8.13
N GLY A 65 11.90 4.96 7.28
CA GLY A 65 11.12 6.14 7.65
C GLY A 65 9.64 5.79 7.82
N TYR A 66 8.95 6.56 8.65
CA TYR A 66 7.52 6.38 8.90
C TYR A 66 6.80 7.72 8.93
N VAL A 67 5.60 7.77 8.33
CA VAL A 67 4.68 8.90 8.42
C VAL A 67 3.28 8.36 8.67
N ALA A 68 2.64 8.84 9.74
CA ALA A 68 1.30 8.43 10.09
C ALA A 68 0.25 9.05 9.15
N ILE A 69 -0.84 8.30 8.92
CA ILE A 69 -2.05 8.70 8.21
C ILE A 69 -3.24 8.32 9.08
N GLY A 70 -4.20 9.24 9.26
CA GLY A 70 -5.43 8.96 9.98
C GLY A 70 -5.25 8.77 11.49
N GLU A 71 -4.37 9.52 12.14
CA GLU A 71 -4.06 9.36 13.58
C GLU A 71 -5.29 9.53 14.47
N ILE A 72 -6.25 10.36 14.05
CA ILE A 72 -7.49 10.62 14.80
C ILE A 72 -8.45 9.44 14.67
N GLU A 73 -8.63 8.90 13.46
CA GLU A 73 -9.53 7.78 13.17
C GLU A 73 -8.97 6.43 13.59
N PHE A 74 -7.63 6.30 13.53
CA PHE A 74 -6.91 5.06 13.80
C PHE A 74 -5.76 5.30 14.80
N PRO A 75 -6.07 5.64 16.07
CA PRO A 75 -5.06 5.70 17.12
C PRO A 75 -4.39 4.34 17.34
N VAL A 76 -3.24 4.32 18.03
CA VAL A 76 -2.53 3.08 18.40
C VAL A 76 -3.48 2.06 19.04
N GLY A 77 -3.44 0.81 18.59
CA GLY A 77 -4.31 -0.27 19.06
C GLY A 77 -5.59 -0.45 18.23
N SER A 78 -5.84 0.44 17.26
CA SER A 78 -7.00 0.34 16.36
C SER A 78 -6.99 -0.98 15.60
N MET A 79 -5.84 -1.38 15.06
CA MET A 79 -5.75 -2.63 14.30
C MET A 79 -5.95 -3.86 15.18
N THR A 80 -5.54 -3.82 16.46
CA THR A 80 -5.82 -4.89 17.43
C THR A 80 -7.33 -5.04 17.64
N THR A 81 -8.03 -3.92 17.81
CA THR A 81 -9.49 -3.90 18.00
C THR A 81 -10.23 -4.40 16.75
N VAL A 82 -9.83 -3.91 15.57
CA VAL A 82 -10.38 -4.34 14.28
C VAL A 82 -10.22 -5.84 14.08
N LEU A 83 -9.03 -6.39 14.29
CA LEU A 83 -8.78 -7.83 14.12
C LEU A 83 -9.54 -8.67 15.15
N LYS A 84 -9.62 -8.20 16.41
CA LYS A 84 -10.42 -8.87 17.44
C LYS A 84 -11.89 -8.96 17.04
N ASN A 85 -12.48 -7.85 16.60
CA ASN A 85 -13.88 -7.79 16.20
C ASN A 85 -14.15 -8.66 14.97
N LEU A 86 -13.31 -8.54 13.94
CA LEU A 86 -13.42 -9.35 12.73
C LEU A 86 -13.34 -10.85 13.05
N GLY A 87 -12.46 -11.25 13.98
CA GLY A 87 -12.32 -12.64 14.41
C GLY A 87 -13.52 -13.22 15.16
N GLN A 88 -14.47 -12.39 15.63
CA GLN A 88 -15.74 -12.84 16.22
C GLN A 88 -16.87 -12.95 15.19
N LEU A 89 -16.65 -12.50 13.95
CA LEU A 89 -17.66 -12.49 12.90
C LEU A 89 -17.43 -13.63 11.91
N GLN A 90 -18.49 -14.02 11.20
CA GLN A 90 -18.43 -15.04 10.17
C GLN A 90 -19.36 -14.72 8.99
N GLY A 91 -19.06 -15.30 7.83
CA GLY A 91 -19.88 -15.17 6.62
C GLY A 91 -20.14 -13.71 6.23
N ARG A 92 -21.42 -13.39 5.97
CA ARG A 92 -21.84 -12.07 5.49
C ARG A 92 -21.56 -10.93 6.47
N ALA A 93 -21.61 -11.20 7.78
CA ALA A 93 -21.33 -10.19 8.79
C ALA A 93 -19.85 -9.79 8.79
N ALA A 94 -18.94 -10.78 8.69
CA ALA A 94 -17.52 -10.52 8.53
C ALA A 94 -17.23 -9.74 7.24
N LEU A 95 -17.84 -10.14 6.12
CA LEU A 95 -17.69 -9.44 4.84
C LEU A 95 -18.15 -7.98 4.92
N ALA A 96 -19.34 -7.72 5.48
CA ALA A 96 -19.85 -6.36 5.64
C ALA A 96 -18.94 -5.49 6.50
N TYR A 97 -18.44 -6.04 7.62
CA TYR A 97 -17.46 -5.36 8.48
C TYR A 97 -16.16 -5.05 7.75
N THR A 98 -15.64 -6.01 6.96
CA THR A 98 -14.47 -5.78 6.12
C THR A 98 -14.72 -4.67 5.10
N VAL A 99 -15.84 -4.69 4.36
CA VAL A 99 -16.16 -3.63 3.38
C VAL A 99 -16.23 -2.26 4.06
N GLN A 100 -16.84 -2.17 5.24
CA GLN A 100 -16.86 -0.92 6.00
C GLN A 100 -15.44 -0.45 6.35
N LEU A 101 -14.57 -1.34 6.83
CA LEU A 101 -13.17 -1.02 7.12
C LEU A 101 -12.43 -0.51 5.88
N PHE A 102 -12.63 -1.11 4.71
CA PHE A 102 -12.05 -0.63 3.45
C PHE A 102 -12.54 0.77 3.10
N ASN A 103 -13.85 1.05 3.26
CA ASN A 103 -14.41 2.37 3.00
C ASN A 103 -13.85 3.44 3.95
N GLU A 104 -13.70 3.12 5.23
CA GLU A 104 -13.12 4.03 6.22
C GLU A 104 -11.64 4.31 5.90
N ASN A 105 -10.85 3.27 5.59
CA ASN A 105 -9.45 3.43 5.19
C ASN A 105 -9.31 4.30 3.95
N ALA A 106 -10.10 4.01 2.91
CA ALA A 106 -10.10 4.76 1.67
C ALA A 106 -10.47 6.22 1.91
N SER A 107 -11.52 6.49 2.69
CA SER A 107 -11.96 7.87 2.97
C SER A 107 -10.88 8.69 3.66
N VAL A 108 -10.21 8.10 4.65
CA VAL A 108 -9.13 8.78 5.40
C VAL A 108 -7.90 9.00 4.53
N PHE A 109 -7.44 7.98 3.80
CA PHE A 109 -6.25 8.13 2.96
C PHE A 109 -6.48 9.06 1.77
N LEU A 110 -7.66 9.03 1.13
CA LEU A 110 -7.98 9.96 0.03
C LEU A 110 -8.04 11.41 0.51
N ARG A 111 -8.41 11.65 1.78
CA ARG A 111 -8.39 12.97 2.41
C ARG A 111 -6.97 13.44 2.73
N ASP A 112 -6.18 12.60 3.39
CA ASP A 112 -4.90 13.01 3.99
C ASP A 112 -3.70 12.74 3.08
N GLY A 113 -3.73 11.62 2.35
CA GLY A 113 -2.66 11.09 1.52
C GLY A 113 -2.13 12.06 0.47
N PRO A 114 -2.97 12.78 -0.30
CA PRO A 114 -2.49 13.70 -1.33
C PRO A 114 -1.54 14.77 -0.79
N GLU A 115 -1.90 15.38 0.34
CA GLU A 115 -1.08 16.44 0.93
C GLU A 115 0.19 15.88 1.58
N VAL A 116 0.07 14.75 2.29
CA VAL A 116 1.22 14.10 2.92
C VAL A 116 2.25 13.69 1.88
N LEU A 117 1.84 13.03 0.79
CA LEU A 117 2.75 12.56 -0.25
C LEU A 117 3.43 13.72 -0.99
N ARG A 118 2.69 14.80 -1.30
CA ARG A 118 3.27 16.03 -1.88
C ARG A 118 4.34 16.64 -0.98
N ARG A 119 4.04 16.79 0.32
CA ARG A 119 4.98 17.38 1.29
C ARG A 119 6.26 16.55 1.44
N THR A 120 6.14 15.22 1.42
CA THR A 120 7.30 14.35 1.55
C THR A 120 8.13 14.20 0.28
N GLY A 121 7.57 14.48 -0.90
CA GLY A 121 8.30 14.50 -2.16
C GLY A 121 8.78 13.13 -2.64
N VAL A 122 7.94 12.11 -2.57
CA VAL A 122 8.28 10.76 -3.05
C VAL A 122 8.46 10.73 -4.58
N ASP A 123 9.45 9.97 -5.04
CA ASP A 123 9.71 9.73 -6.47
C ASP A 123 8.86 8.59 -7.04
N GLY A 124 8.35 7.69 -6.18
CA GLY A 124 7.51 6.57 -6.59
C GLY A 124 6.96 5.77 -5.40
N LEU A 125 5.90 5.00 -5.62
CA LEU A 125 5.24 4.22 -4.58
C LEU A 125 5.26 2.71 -4.84
N ILE A 126 5.37 1.94 -3.75
CA ILE A 126 4.99 0.53 -3.70
C ILE A 126 3.69 0.45 -2.89
N VAL A 127 2.61 0.11 -3.58
CA VAL A 127 1.26 0.12 -3.03
C VAL A 127 0.79 -1.31 -2.83
N ASP A 128 0.43 -1.68 -1.60
CA ASP A 128 -0.24 -2.94 -1.36
C ASP A 128 -1.62 -2.93 -2.02
N GLN A 129 -1.95 -4.03 -2.69
CA GLN A 129 -3.21 -4.18 -3.40
C GLN A 129 -4.46 -4.07 -2.49
N ALA A 130 -4.31 -4.34 -1.19
CA ALA A 130 -5.37 -4.12 -0.21
C ALA A 130 -5.53 -2.64 0.22
N THR A 131 -4.79 -1.72 -0.40
CA THR A 131 -4.89 -0.26 -0.23
C THR A 131 -5.01 0.45 -1.60
N PRO A 132 -6.04 0.13 -2.42
CA PRO A 132 -6.18 0.69 -3.77
C PRO A 132 -6.31 2.22 -3.78
N GLU A 133 -6.79 2.83 -2.69
CA GLU A 133 -6.84 4.27 -2.50
C GLU A 133 -5.47 4.95 -2.68
N ALA A 134 -4.38 4.28 -2.32
CA ALA A 134 -3.04 4.84 -2.47
C ALA A 134 -2.60 4.89 -3.94
N GLY A 135 -3.00 3.90 -4.74
CA GLY A 135 -2.80 3.92 -6.19
C GLY A 135 -3.58 5.07 -6.84
N SER A 136 -4.83 5.29 -6.44
CA SER A 136 -5.64 6.42 -6.91
C SER A 136 -5.01 7.78 -6.58
N VAL A 137 -4.46 7.94 -5.37
CA VAL A 137 -3.74 9.16 -4.99
C VAL A 137 -2.44 9.31 -5.82
N ALA A 138 -1.72 8.22 -6.06
CA ALA A 138 -0.52 8.24 -6.89
C ALA A 138 -0.81 8.73 -8.31
N ASP A 139 -1.85 8.16 -8.95
CA ASP A 139 -2.32 8.57 -10.27
C ASP A 139 -2.72 10.05 -10.29
N TYR A 140 -3.51 10.48 -9.29
CA TYR A 140 -3.93 11.88 -9.17
C TYR A 140 -2.74 12.85 -9.05
N LEU A 141 -1.68 12.45 -8.36
CA LEU A 141 -0.46 13.25 -8.18
C LEU A 141 0.57 13.08 -9.32
N GLY A 142 0.34 12.17 -10.26
CA GLY A 142 1.32 11.82 -11.29
C GLY A 142 2.57 11.12 -10.76
N ILE A 143 2.47 10.44 -9.61
CA ILE A 143 3.56 9.68 -9.00
C ILE A 143 3.53 8.25 -9.56
N PRO A 144 4.63 7.74 -10.15
CA PRO A 144 4.66 6.36 -10.62
C PRO A 144 4.54 5.38 -9.45
N PHE A 145 3.72 4.34 -9.59
CA PHE A 145 3.58 3.31 -8.57
C PHE A 145 3.54 1.89 -9.15
N VAL A 146 3.88 0.92 -8.29
CA VAL A 146 3.73 -0.51 -8.55
C VAL A 146 2.86 -1.14 -7.47
N ASN A 147 2.06 -2.15 -7.85
CA ASN A 147 1.25 -2.90 -6.91
C ASN A 147 2.02 -4.10 -6.33
N LEU A 148 2.02 -4.23 -5.01
CA LEU A 148 2.45 -5.41 -4.27
C LEU A 148 1.24 -6.25 -3.88
N CYS A 149 1.24 -7.52 -4.28
CA CYS A 149 0.20 -8.48 -3.91
C CYS A 149 0.67 -9.29 -2.70
N SER A 150 0.30 -8.87 -1.50
CA SER A 150 0.68 -9.54 -0.24
C SER A 150 -0.22 -10.73 0.13
N ALA A 151 -1.32 -10.91 -0.60
CA ALA A 151 -2.33 -11.95 -0.36
C ALA A 151 -2.83 -12.52 -1.71
N VAL A 152 -3.99 -13.20 -1.69
CA VAL A 152 -4.69 -13.58 -2.93
C VAL A 152 -4.91 -12.36 -3.83
N LEU A 153 -4.79 -12.55 -5.13
CA LEU A 153 -4.96 -11.48 -6.12
C LEU A 153 -6.35 -10.84 -5.96
N LEU A 154 -6.37 -9.56 -5.59
CA LEU A 154 -7.60 -8.75 -5.50
C LEU A 154 -7.91 -8.02 -6.80
N ASN A 155 -6.97 -7.99 -7.75
CA ASN A 155 -7.14 -7.36 -9.05
C ASN A 155 -8.30 -8.04 -9.75
N ARG A 156 -9.23 -7.22 -10.23
CA ARG A 156 -10.28 -7.70 -11.10
C ARG A 156 -9.66 -8.01 -12.45
N ASP A 157 -9.89 -9.22 -12.89
CA ASP A 157 -9.65 -9.66 -14.24
C ASP A 157 -10.92 -10.40 -14.66
N ASP A 158 -11.43 -10.10 -15.85
CA ASP A 158 -12.67 -10.69 -16.37
C ASP A 158 -12.58 -12.23 -16.45
N LEU A 159 -11.35 -12.77 -16.51
CA LEU A 159 -11.07 -14.20 -16.58
C LEU A 159 -10.81 -14.83 -15.21
N VAL A 160 -10.69 -14.05 -14.14
CA VAL A 160 -10.39 -14.53 -12.79
C VAL A 160 -11.58 -14.29 -11.87
N PRO A 161 -12.24 -15.35 -11.38
CA PRO A 161 -13.33 -15.21 -10.42
C PRO A 161 -12.91 -14.39 -9.21
N SER A 162 -13.78 -13.47 -8.77
CA SER A 162 -13.51 -12.65 -7.59
C SER A 162 -13.30 -13.54 -6.36
N PRO A 163 -12.22 -13.34 -5.57
CA PRO A 163 -11.93 -14.15 -4.40
C PRO A 163 -12.99 -14.00 -3.29
N PHE A 164 -13.86 -13.00 -3.40
CA PHE A 164 -14.92 -12.71 -2.42
C PHE A 164 -16.27 -13.31 -2.80
N THR A 165 -16.35 -14.00 -3.93
CA THR A 165 -17.59 -14.65 -4.39
C THR A 165 -17.41 -16.17 -4.39
N SER A 166 -18.48 -16.91 -4.12
CA SER A 166 -18.49 -18.37 -4.27
C SER A 166 -18.64 -18.81 -5.73
N TRP A 167 -18.43 -17.91 -6.69
CA TRP A 167 -18.63 -18.18 -8.10
C TRP A 167 -17.63 -19.24 -8.56
N LYS A 168 -18.17 -20.35 -9.05
CA LYS A 168 -17.35 -21.34 -9.75
C LYS A 168 -16.97 -20.77 -11.11
N TYR A 169 -15.74 -21.03 -11.54
CA TYR A 169 -15.31 -20.73 -12.91
C TYR A 169 -16.33 -21.32 -13.91
N ASN A 170 -16.83 -20.49 -14.82
CA ASN A 170 -17.78 -20.88 -15.84
C ASN A 170 -17.08 -20.84 -17.21
N PRO A 171 -16.68 -21.99 -17.77
CA PRO A 171 -15.94 -22.04 -19.04
C PRO A 171 -16.83 -21.78 -20.28
N SER A 172 -18.13 -21.55 -20.12
CA SER A 172 -19.01 -21.26 -21.26
C SER A 172 -18.71 -19.89 -21.86
N LEU A 173 -19.05 -19.71 -23.14
CA LEU A 173 -18.94 -18.43 -23.83
C LEU A 173 -19.66 -17.28 -23.09
N PHE A 174 -20.76 -17.57 -22.37
CA PHE A 174 -21.47 -16.58 -21.55
C PHE A 174 -20.73 -16.25 -20.24
N GLY A 175 -20.06 -17.23 -19.64
CA GLY A 175 -19.19 -17.00 -18.48
C GLY A 175 -17.90 -16.26 -18.82
N LEU A 176 -17.52 -16.24 -20.11
CA LEU A 176 -16.34 -15.57 -20.67
C LEU A 176 -16.71 -14.28 -21.45
N SER A 177 -18.00 -13.96 -21.62
CA SER A 177 -18.45 -12.78 -22.35
C SER A 177 -18.58 -11.58 -21.42
N LYS A 178 -17.98 -10.46 -21.85
CA LYS A 178 -18.00 -9.13 -21.21
C LYS A 178 -19.40 -8.58 -20.98
#